data_AF-A0A1I2SIJ5-F1
#
_entry.id   AF-A0A1I2SIJ5-F1
#
_cell.length_a   1.000
_cell.length_b   1.000
_cell.length_c   1.000
_cell.angle_alpha   90.00
_cell.angle_beta   90.00
_cell.angle_gamma   90.00
#
_symmetry.space_group_name_H-M   'P 1'
#
loop_
_entity.id
_entity.type
_entity.pdbx_description
1 polymer ?
#
loop_
_entity_poly.entity_id
_entity_poly.type
_entity_poly.pdbx_seq_one_letter_code
_entity_poly.pdbx_strand_id
1 'polypeptide(L)'
;MYPIHEDIILTPEQQKLVLDYVREVDFHLPGASAEDFTEVIPRARYGGWDFMSEDLESYLVGLKCTKPGFEDQNTFIRMSYGQLMGQPDAERLPVNDPVLASDDMRMQRWRDTPTGPSRTGVDAYATTDGSVPGVDLDLRMIHDTLSDILDFDRRGLTSEDVGYFDLQVDWGVMLAGRYPRLKHFEKEGRLNADQVASLKEFERRCGEAQEVLDHHELPKLDRVWEPERRRHQAHHS
;
A
#
# COMPACT_ATOMS: atom_id res chain seq x y z
N MET A 1 20.92 -5.94 24.71
CA MET A 1 20.75 -5.13 23.49
C MET A 1 19.85 -5.96 22.61
N TYR A 2 18.55 -5.65 22.61
CA TYR A 2 17.58 -6.43 21.86
C TYR A 2 17.51 -5.88 20.42
N PRO A 3 17.57 -6.71 19.37
CA PRO A 3 17.45 -6.29 17.98
C PRO A 3 15.96 -6.06 17.63
N ILE A 4 15.27 -5.19 18.38
CA ILE A 4 13.79 -5.08 18.41
C ILE A 4 13.20 -4.51 17.09
N HIS A 5 14.03 -4.03 16.16
CA HIS A 5 13.55 -3.36 14.94
C HIS A 5 13.86 -4.13 13.65
N GLU A 6 14.20 -5.40 13.76
CA GLU A 6 14.52 -6.25 12.60
C GLU A 6 13.48 -7.35 12.40
N ASP A 7 13.28 -7.72 11.14
CA ASP A 7 12.50 -8.90 10.78
C ASP A 7 13.13 -10.16 11.39
N ILE A 8 12.30 -11.09 11.84
CA ILE A 8 12.71 -12.34 12.45
C ILE A 8 12.52 -13.49 11.46
N ILE A 9 13.54 -14.33 11.31
CA ILE A 9 13.38 -15.63 10.65
C ILE A 9 12.88 -16.64 11.68
N LEU A 10 11.67 -17.15 11.45
CA LEU A 10 10.97 -18.06 12.34
C LEU A 10 11.51 -19.48 12.24
N THR A 11 11.86 -20.07 13.38
CA THR A 11 12.18 -21.49 13.48
C THR A 11 10.93 -22.35 13.30
N PRO A 12 11.06 -23.66 13.01
CA PRO A 12 9.91 -24.56 12.93
C PRO A 12 9.04 -24.57 14.20
N GLU A 13 9.66 -24.43 15.38
CA GLU A 13 8.96 -24.35 16.66
C GLU A 13 8.12 -23.08 16.75
N GLN A 14 8.66 -21.94 16.29
CA GLN A 14 7.95 -20.67 16.27
C GLN A 14 6.81 -20.67 15.23
N GLN A 15 7.02 -21.29 14.07
CA GLN A 15 5.96 -21.48 13.08
C GLN A 15 4.82 -22.34 13.66
N LYS A 16 5.14 -23.36 14.45
CA LYS A 16 4.12 -24.14 15.15
C LYS A 16 3.36 -23.31 16.18
N LEU A 17 4.04 -22.47 16.97
CA LEU A 17 3.37 -21.54 17.90
C LEU A 17 2.36 -20.63 17.18
N VAL A 18 2.73 -20.12 16.01
CA VAL A 18 1.83 -19.31 15.17
C VAL A 18 0.60 -20.13 14.74
N LEU A 19 0.79 -21.35 14.23
CA LEU A 19 -0.33 -22.21 13.81
C LEU A 19 -1.24 -22.61 14.97
N ASP A 20 -0.65 -22.91 16.12
CA ASP A 20 -1.41 -23.24 17.34
C ASP A 20 -2.24 -22.03 17.79
N TYR A 21 -1.67 -20.82 17.72
CA TYR A 21 -2.38 -19.59 18.04
C TYR A 21 -3.50 -19.27 17.04
N VAL A 22 -3.27 -19.46 15.73
CA VAL A 22 -4.29 -19.30 14.68
C VAL A 22 -5.52 -20.17 14.96
N ARG A 23 -5.31 -21.42 15.38
CA ARG A 23 -6.39 -22.32 15.80
C ARG A 23 -7.05 -21.88 17.09
N GLU A 24 -6.27 -21.44 18.08
CA GLU A 24 -6.77 -21.00 19.39
C GLU A 24 -7.76 -19.85 19.26
N VAL A 25 -7.47 -18.87 18.40
CA VAL A 25 -8.30 -17.66 18.22
C VAL A 25 -9.27 -17.76 17.05
N ASP A 26 -9.33 -18.92 16.39
CA ASP A 26 -10.14 -19.17 15.18
C ASP A 26 -9.91 -18.11 14.09
N PHE A 27 -8.63 -17.78 13.83
CA PHE A 27 -8.28 -16.79 12.82
C PHE A 27 -8.40 -17.39 11.42
N HIS A 28 -9.31 -16.85 10.59
CA HIS A 28 -9.48 -17.34 9.23
C HIS A 28 -10.10 -16.34 8.26
N LEU A 29 -9.76 -16.45 6.97
CA LEU A 29 -10.45 -15.72 5.91
C LEU A 29 -11.94 -16.09 5.85
N PRO A 30 -12.84 -15.17 5.42
CA PRO A 30 -14.24 -15.49 5.21
C PRO A 30 -14.41 -16.69 4.27
N GLY A 31 -15.12 -17.71 4.74
CA GLY A 31 -15.32 -18.94 3.97
C GLY A 31 -14.18 -19.95 4.04
N ALA A 32 -13.11 -19.71 4.82
CA ALA A 32 -12.13 -20.71 5.24
C ALA A 32 -12.33 -21.09 6.71
N SER A 33 -11.39 -21.86 7.27
CA SER A 33 -11.29 -22.19 8.69
C SER A 33 -9.83 -22.08 9.15
N ALA A 34 -9.59 -21.98 10.46
CA ALA A 34 -8.22 -21.90 10.99
C ALA A 34 -7.35 -23.10 10.60
N GLU A 35 -7.94 -24.27 10.36
CA GLU A 35 -7.24 -25.49 9.91
C GLU A 35 -6.77 -25.43 8.45
N ASP A 36 -7.33 -24.52 7.65
CA ASP A 36 -6.92 -24.33 6.26
C ASP A 36 -5.56 -23.60 6.15
N PHE A 37 -5.06 -23.02 7.26
CA PHE A 37 -3.71 -22.44 7.32
C PHE A 37 -2.72 -23.49 7.81
N THR A 38 -2.04 -24.15 6.87
CA THR A 38 -1.03 -25.18 7.20
C THR A 38 0.41 -24.70 6.98
N GLU A 39 0.59 -23.54 6.35
CA GLU A 39 1.90 -22.98 6.06
C GLU A 39 2.02 -21.54 6.60
N VAL A 40 3.10 -21.31 7.34
CA VAL A 40 3.52 -20.00 7.85
C VAL A 40 4.70 -19.52 7.01
N ILE A 41 4.68 -18.26 6.58
CA ILE A 41 5.84 -17.66 5.92
C ILE A 41 6.97 -17.55 6.95
N PRO A 42 8.18 -18.11 6.70
CA PRO A 42 9.24 -18.16 7.70
C PRO A 42 9.84 -16.83 8.14
N ARG A 43 9.28 -15.69 7.70
CA ARG A 43 9.76 -14.35 8.03
C ARG A 43 8.63 -13.56 8.67
N ALA A 44 8.79 -13.24 9.94
CA ALA A 44 7.93 -12.30 10.67
C ALA A 44 8.48 -10.89 10.46
N ARG A 45 7.64 -9.97 9.98
CA ARG A 45 8.04 -8.58 9.78
C ARG A 45 7.77 -7.75 11.02
N TYR A 46 8.70 -6.88 11.38
CA TYR A 46 8.47 -5.95 12.47
C TYR A 46 7.44 -4.89 12.05
N GLY A 47 6.37 -4.73 12.84
CA GLY A 47 5.21 -3.86 12.55
C GLY A 47 5.15 -2.59 13.41
N GLY A 48 6.15 -2.35 14.26
CA GLY A 48 6.16 -1.32 15.32
C GLY A 48 6.11 0.15 14.89
N TRP A 49 5.71 0.46 13.66
CA TRP A 49 5.47 1.82 13.16
C TRP A 49 4.09 2.03 12.53
N ASP A 50 3.36 0.96 12.19
CA ASP A 50 2.09 1.07 11.45
C ASP A 50 0.89 1.41 12.37
N PHE A 51 1.07 1.33 13.69
CA PHE A 51 0.00 1.55 14.67
C PHE A 51 0.47 2.49 15.78
N MET A 52 0.14 3.78 15.68
CA MET A 52 0.50 4.79 16.70
C MET A 52 -0.08 4.54 18.10
N SER A 53 -1.02 3.59 18.24
CA SER A 53 -1.71 3.25 19.49
C SER A 53 -1.32 1.90 20.08
N GLU A 54 -0.44 1.13 19.44
CA GLU A 54 -0.11 -0.24 19.85
C GLU A 54 1.35 -0.37 20.30
N ASP A 55 1.63 -1.42 21.07
CA ASP A 55 2.94 -1.71 21.61
C ASP A 55 4.00 -1.81 20.50
N LEU A 56 5.19 -1.27 20.77
CA LEU A 56 6.31 -1.13 19.83
C LEU A 56 6.98 -2.47 19.49
N GLU A 57 6.38 -3.60 19.86
CA GLU A 57 6.92 -4.96 19.70
C GLU A 57 6.00 -5.88 18.90
N SER A 58 5.21 -5.33 17.97
CA SER A 58 4.33 -6.10 17.09
C SER A 58 5.07 -6.69 15.89
N TYR A 59 4.71 -7.92 15.53
CA TYR A 59 5.23 -8.63 14.37
C TYR A 59 4.09 -9.17 13.51
N LEU A 60 4.21 -8.96 12.20
CA LEU A 60 3.31 -9.44 11.15
C LEU A 60 3.81 -10.79 10.65
N VAL A 61 3.03 -11.85 10.86
CA VAL A 61 3.37 -13.20 10.41
C VAL A 61 2.46 -13.63 9.27
N GLY A 62 3.03 -13.82 8.09
CA GLY A 62 2.28 -14.22 6.91
C GLY A 62 1.78 -15.67 6.98
N LEU A 63 0.55 -15.89 6.55
CA LEU A 63 -0.15 -17.17 6.54
C LEU A 63 -0.63 -17.48 5.12
N LYS A 64 -0.49 -18.73 4.69
CA LYS A 64 -1.04 -19.20 3.41
C LYS A 64 -2.27 -20.07 3.64
N CYS A 65 -3.37 -19.72 2.98
CA CYS A 65 -4.56 -20.54 2.94
C CYS A 65 -4.35 -21.71 1.96
N THR A 66 -4.64 -22.94 2.40
CA THR A 66 -4.52 -24.16 1.59
C THR A 66 -5.87 -24.71 1.13
N LYS A 67 -6.95 -23.99 1.43
CA LYS A 67 -8.30 -24.34 0.96
C LYS A 67 -8.37 -24.23 -0.57
N PRO A 68 -8.95 -25.23 -1.27
CA PRO A 68 -9.19 -25.13 -2.71
C PRO A 68 -10.05 -23.89 -3.06
N GLY A 69 -9.62 -23.12 -4.05
CA GLY A 69 -10.24 -21.85 -4.45
C GLY A 69 -9.71 -20.60 -3.72
N PHE A 70 -8.81 -20.78 -2.76
CA PHE A 70 -8.11 -19.70 -2.05
C PHE A 70 -6.61 -19.68 -2.40
N GLU A 71 -6.24 -20.27 -3.53
CA GLU A 71 -4.89 -20.18 -4.06
C GLU A 71 -4.50 -18.69 -4.21
N ASP A 72 -3.31 -18.34 -3.73
CA ASP A 72 -2.78 -16.96 -3.67
C ASP A 72 -3.47 -15.99 -2.69
N GLN A 73 -4.48 -16.44 -1.93
CA GLN A 73 -5.08 -15.65 -0.85
C GLN A 73 -4.28 -15.81 0.45
N ASN A 74 -3.22 -15.01 0.55
CA ASN A 74 -2.39 -14.92 1.75
C ASN A 74 -2.94 -13.85 2.69
N THR A 75 -2.74 -14.03 3.98
CA THR A 75 -3.09 -13.06 5.03
C THR A 75 -1.95 -12.97 6.03
N PHE A 76 -2.10 -12.20 7.10
CA PHE A 76 -1.15 -12.20 8.21
C PHE A 76 -1.89 -12.11 9.55
N ILE A 77 -1.26 -12.66 10.59
CA ILE A 77 -1.67 -12.46 11.98
C ILE A 77 -0.61 -11.63 12.71
N ARG A 78 -1.08 -10.74 13.60
CA ARG A 78 -0.22 -9.95 14.48
C ARG A 78 0.07 -10.70 15.78
N MET A 79 1.33 -10.70 16.19
CA MET A 79 1.78 -11.27 17.46
C MET A 79 2.85 -10.39 18.09
N SER A 80 2.91 -10.31 19.42
CA SER A 80 4.02 -9.66 20.11
C SER A 80 5.30 -10.48 19.99
N TYR A 81 6.45 -9.83 20.18
CA TYR A 81 7.73 -10.54 20.29
C TYR A 81 7.67 -11.69 21.29
N GLY A 82 7.15 -11.43 22.50
CA GLY A 82 7.05 -12.42 23.57
C GLY A 82 6.23 -13.64 23.16
N GLN A 83 5.10 -13.43 22.46
CA GLN A 83 4.26 -14.52 21.94
C GLN A 83 5.04 -15.38 20.94
N LEU A 84 5.75 -14.75 19.99
CA LEU A 84 6.56 -15.47 18.99
C LEU A 84 7.73 -16.23 19.60
N MET A 85 8.29 -15.74 20.71
CA MET A 85 9.37 -16.41 21.43
C MET A 85 8.85 -17.50 22.40
N GLY A 86 7.53 -17.68 22.52
CA GLY A 86 6.93 -18.66 23.43
C GLY A 86 7.10 -18.32 24.90
N GLN A 87 7.20 -17.03 25.25
CA GLN A 87 7.30 -16.60 26.64
C GLN A 87 5.95 -16.79 27.34
N PRO A 88 5.90 -17.45 28.52
CA PRO A 88 4.63 -17.79 29.18
C PRO A 88 3.76 -16.59 29.55
N ASP A 89 4.38 -15.47 29.93
CA ASP A 89 3.70 -14.26 30.41
C ASP A 89 3.68 -13.14 29.35
N ALA A 90 3.88 -13.50 28.07
CA ALA A 90 3.88 -12.53 26.99
C ALA A 90 2.54 -11.81 26.87
N GLU A 91 2.59 -10.50 26.66
CA GLU A 91 1.42 -9.72 26.31
C GLU A 91 0.83 -10.22 24.98
N ARG A 92 -0.49 -10.47 24.99
CA ARG A 92 -1.24 -10.86 23.80
C ARG A 92 -1.79 -9.62 23.14
N LEU A 93 -1.36 -9.35 21.91
CA LEU A 93 -1.90 -8.26 21.12
C LEU A 93 -3.36 -8.55 20.72
N PRO A 94 -4.19 -7.51 20.53
CA PRO A 94 -5.50 -7.66 19.90
C PRO A 94 -5.38 -8.33 18.52
N VAL A 95 -6.15 -9.41 18.34
CA VAL A 95 -6.20 -10.15 17.07
C VAL A 95 -6.73 -9.23 15.98
N ASN A 96 -5.99 -9.09 14.89
CA ASN A 96 -6.44 -8.32 13.73
C ASN A 96 -7.54 -9.07 12.97
N ASP A 97 -8.33 -8.33 12.20
CA ASP A 97 -9.15 -8.95 11.17
C ASP A 97 -8.25 -9.55 10.07
N PRO A 98 -8.65 -10.70 9.49
CA PRO A 98 -7.94 -11.32 8.39
C PRO A 98 -8.14 -10.49 7.13
N VAL A 99 -7.09 -9.76 6.76
CA VAL A 99 -7.01 -9.00 5.51
C VAL A 99 -6.18 -9.76 4.49
N LEU A 100 -6.53 -9.72 3.22
CA LEU A 100 -5.67 -10.31 2.20
C LEU A 100 -4.40 -9.46 2.10
N ALA A 101 -3.24 -10.09 2.00
CA ALA A 101 -1.98 -9.39 1.78
C ALA A 101 -2.00 -8.59 0.46
N SER A 102 -2.85 -8.98 -0.50
CA SER A 102 -3.14 -8.19 -1.69
C SER A 102 -3.95 -6.92 -1.37
N ASP A 103 -4.89 -7.00 -0.43
CA ASP A 103 -5.77 -5.90 0.01
C ASP A 103 -4.99 -4.76 0.68
N ASP A 104 -3.90 -5.10 1.37
CA ASP A 104 -3.01 -4.10 1.97
C ASP A 104 -1.99 -3.51 0.98
N MET A 105 -1.89 -4.06 -0.24
CA MET A 105 -1.08 -3.42 -1.25
C MET A 105 -1.81 -2.18 -1.75
N ARG A 106 -1.31 -0.99 -1.41
CA ARG A 106 -1.82 0.31 -1.93
C ARG A 106 -2.04 0.34 -3.45
N MET A 107 -1.31 -0.50 -4.20
CA MET A 107 -1.39 -0.60 -5.65
C MET A 107 -2.50 -1.53 -6.17
N GLN A 108 -3.17 -2.30 -5.31
CA GLN A 108 -4.11 -3.36 -5.69
C GLN A 108 -5.35 -2.82 -6.40
N ARG A 109 -5.89 -1.67 -5.98
CA ARG A 109 -7.04 -1.04 -6.64
C ARG A 109 -6.84 -0.77 -8.13
N TRP A 110 -5.58 -0.68 -8.58
CA TRP A 110 -5.22 -0.50 -9.99
C TRP A 110 -4.72 -1.77 -10.68
N ARG A 111 -4.53 -2.86 -9.93
CA ARG A 111 -4.05 -4.16 -10.42
C ARG A 111 -5.14 -5.22 -10.49
N ASP A 112 -6.18 -5.10 -9.68
CA ASP A 112 -7.30 -6.04 -9.70
C ASP A 112 -8.13 -5.86 -10.97
N THR A 113 -8.02 -6.84 -11.86
CA THR A 113 -9.04 -7.11 -12.86
C THR A 113 -10.03 -8.14 -12.30
N PRO A 114 -11.35 -7.95 -12.49
CA PRO A 114 -12.38 -8.93 -12.07
C PRO A 114 -12.24 -10.36 -12.65
N THR A 115 -11.27 -10.61 -13.53
CA THR A 115 -11.20 -11.78 -14.41
C THR A 115 -9.96 -12.67 -14.23
N GLY A 116 -9.24 -12.57 -13.13
CA GLY A 116 -8.15 -13.51 -12.81
C GLY A 116 -6.82 -12.84 -12.48
N PRO A 117 -5.73 -13.63 -12.36
CA PRO A 117 -4.52 -13.19 -11.68
C PRO A 117 -3.98 -11.91 -12.29
N SER A 118 -3.67 -10.94 -11.42
CA SER A 118 -2.97 -9.71 -11.78
C SER A 118 -1.79 -10.08 -12.67
N ARG A 119 -1.79 -9.63 -13.93
CA ARG A 119 -0.58 -9.75 -14.77
C ARG A 119 0.51 -8.98 -14.03
N THR A 120 1.56 -9.67 -13.61
CA THR A 120 2.70 -9.07 -12.87
C THR A 120 3.92 -8.99 -13.79
N GLY A 121 4.94 -8.23 -13.39
CA GLY A 121 6.19 -8.12 -14.18
C GLY A 121 5.99 -7.47 -15.55
N VAL A 122 6.65 -8.01 -16.58
CA VAL A 122 6.64 -7.48 -17.96
C VAL A 122 5.25 -7.54 -18.59
N ASP A 123 4.46 -8.56 -18.24
CA ASP A 123 3.12 -8.80 -18.79
C ASP A 123 2.07 -7.80 -18.28
N ALA A 124 2.32 -7.18 -17.13
CA ALA A 124 1.49 -6.08 -16.58
C ALA A 124 1.53 -4.83 -17.48
N TYR A 125 2.60 -4.69 -18.26
CA TYR A 125 2.88 -3.50 -19.03
C TYR A 125 2.88 -3.76 -20.54
N ALA A 126 2.65 -4.99 -21.00
CA ALA A 126 2.59 -5.31 -22.42
C ALA A 126 1.33 -4.70 -23.07
N THR A 127 1.53 -3.85 -24.08
CA THR A 127 0.46 -3.20 -24.84
C THR A 127 0.38 -3.80 -26.25
N THR A 128 -0.83 -3.97 -26.79
CA THR A 128 -1.06 -4.50 -28.14
C THR A 128 -1.08 -3.41 -29.22
N ASP A 129 -1.16 -2.14 -28.80
CA ASP A 129 -1.30 -0.97 -29.67
C ASP A 129 0.04 -0.26 -29.96
N GLY A 130 1.15 -0.79 -29.42
CA GLY A 130 2.49 -0.22 -29.57
C GLY A 130 2.77 1.00 -28.68
N SER A 131 1.86 1.34 -27.76
CA SER A 131 2.08 2.39 -26.76
C SER A 131 3.12 1.99 -25.72
N VAL A 132 3.70 2.95 -25.01
CA VAL A 132 4.74 2.64 -24.02
C VAL A 132 4.16 1.84 -22.85
N PRO A 133 4.79 0.72 -22.48
CA PRO A 133 4.39 -0.10 -21.36
C PRO A 133 4.07 0.68 -20.07
N GLY A 134 2.82 0.58 -19.61
CA GLY A 134 2.34 1.15 -18.36
C GLY A 134 1.87 2.61 -18.39
N VAL A 135 1.80 3.24 -19.56
CA VAL A 135 1.26 4.61 -19.67
C VAL A 135 -0.20 4.69 -19.24
N ASP A 136 -1.05 3.77 -19.68
CA ASP A 136 -2.47 3.78 -19.34
C ASP A 136 -2.70 3.57 -17.84
N LEU A 137 -1.86 2.76 -17.21
CA LEU A 137 -1.87 2.57 -15.77
C LEU A 137 -1.48 3.86 -15.05
N ASP A 138 -0.37 4.50 -15.45
CA ASP A 138 0.05 5.77 -14.86
C ASP A 138 -1.04 6.84 -15.01
N LEU A 139 -1.64 6.99 -16.20
CA LEU A 139 -2.73 7.93 -16.45
C LEU A 139 -3.93 7.66 -15.54
N ARG A 140 -4.32 6.39 -15.39
CA ARG A 140 -5.39 6.01 -14.47
C ARG A 140 -5.06 6.38 -13.03
N MET A 141 -3.86 6.04 -12.57
CA MET A 141 -3.43 6.30 -11.20
C MET A 141 -3.42 7.79 -10.85
N ILE A 142 -2.91 8.66 -11.72
CA ILE A 142 -2.90 10.10 -11.46
C ILE A 142 -4.31 10.68 -11.45
N HIS A 143 -5.21 10.19 -12.30
CA HIS A 143 -6.60 10.63 -12.34
C HIS A 143 -7.40 10.17 -11.11
N ASP A 144 -7.22 8.92 -10.70
CA ASP A 144 -7.92 8.36 -9.54
C ASP A 144 -7.46 9.07 -8.26
N THR A 145 -6.15 9.24 -8.08
CA THR A 145 -5.60 9.94 -6.90
C THR A 145 -6.11 11.38 -6.81
N LEU A 146 -6.17 12.12 -7.93
CA LEU A 146 -6.79 13.46 -7.93
C LEU A 146 -8.29 13.39 -7.56
N SER A 147 -8.99 12.36 -8.02
CA SER A 147 -10.41 12.18 -7.73
C SER A 147 -10.65 11.88 -6.24
N ASP A 148 -9.77 11.10 -5.61
CA ASP A 148 -9.84 10.83 -4.17
C ASP A 148 -9.62 12.10 -3.34
N ILE A 149 -8.65 12.94 -3.72
CA ILE A 149 -8.41 14.24 -3.07
C ILE A 149 -9.68 15.11 -3.14
N LEU A 150 -10.29 15.18 -4.33
CA LEU A 150 -11.52 15.96 -4.52
C LEU A 150 -12.72 15.38 -3.75
N ASP A 151 -12.80 14.06 -3.60
CA ASP A 151 -13.85 13.43 -2.80
C ASP A 151 -13.62 13.63 -1.29
N PHE A 152 -12.37 13.53 -0.84
CA PHE A 152 -11.97 13.82 0.54
C PHE A 152 -12.36 15.24 0.94
N ASP A 153 -12.06 16.22 0.08
CA ASP A 153 -12.48 17.62 0.27
C ASP A 153 -14.00 17.78 0.27
N ARG A 154 -14.70 17.16 -0.70
CA ARG A 154 -16.17 17.23 -0.78
C ARG A 154 -16.85 16.67 0.46
N ARG A 155 -16.26 15.66 1.09
CA ARG A 155 -16.76 15.07 2.35
C ARG A 155 -16.48 15.94 3.57
N GLY A 156 -15.76 17.04 3.41
CA GLY A 156 -15.39 17.96 4.50
C GLY A 156 -14.37 17.37 5.46
N LEU A 157 -13.60 16.37 5.01
CA LEU A 157 -12.54 15.76 5.80
C LEU A 157 -11.32 16.69 5.84
N THR A 158 -10.54 16.57 6.91
CA THR A 158 -9.42 17.47 7.24
C THR A 158 -8.12 16.70 7.41
N SER A 159 -7.03 17.41 7.67
CA SER A 159 -5.72 16.79 7.92
C SER A 159 -5.67 15.87 9.15
N GLU A 160 -6.66 15.94 10.03
CA GLU A 160 -6.78 15.10 11.23
C GLU A 160 -7.54 13.80 10.98
N ASP A 161 -8.21 13.67 9.83
CA ASP A 161 -9.02 12.51 9.49
C ASP A 161 -8.18 11.36 8.92
N VAL A 162 -8.63 10.14 9.20
CA VAL A 162 -8.02 8.91 8.67
C VAL A 162 -8.02 8.94 7.14
N GLY A 163 -6.86 8.61 6.55
CA GLY A 163 -6.64 8.59 5.10
C GLY A 163 -5.97 9.85 4.52
N TYR A 164 -5.90 10.96 5.28
CA TYR A 164 -5.21 12.16 4.80
C TYR A 164 -3.72 11.92 4.52
N PHE A 165 -3.02 11.22 5.43
CA PHE A 165 -1.61 10.86 5.24
C PHE A 165 -1.41 10.00 3.99
N ASP A 166 -2.31 9.04 3.74
CA ASP A 166 -2.24 8.20 2.55
C ASP A 166 -2.43 9.03 1.27
N LEU A 167 -3.38 9.98 1.26
CA LEU A 167 -3.56 10.92 0.16
C LEU A 167 -2.29 11.75 -0.11
N GLN A 168 -1.64 12.27 0.93
CA GLN A 168 -0.39 13.02 0.78
C GLN A 168 0.71 12.15 0.13
N VAL A 169 0.87 10.92 0.61
CA VAL A 169 1.89 10.01 0.09
C VAL A 169 1.57 9.62 -1.35
N ASP A 170 0.35 9.20 -1.64
CA ASP A 170 -0.06 8.76 -2.98
C ASP A 170 0.07 9.91 -3.99
N TRP A 171 -0.40 11.11 -3.64
CA TRP A 171 -0.27 12.28 -4.48
C TRP A 171 1.19 12.67 -4.72
N GLY A 172 2.01 12.66 -3.68
CA GLY A 172 3.45 12.89 -3.78
C GLY A 172 4.14 11.90 -4.71
N VAL A 173 3.81 10.61 -4.62
CA VAL A 173 4.35 9.55 -5.49
C VAL A 173 3.91 9.74 -6.94
N MET A 174 2.66 10.14 -7.18
CA MET A 174 2.14 10.43 -8.52
C MET A 174 2.93 11.56 -9.17
N LEU A 175 3.16 12.63 -8.42
CA LEU A 175 3.82 13.84 -8.91
C LEU A 175 5.35 13.71 -9.02
N ALA A 176 6.00 12.94 -8.16
CA ALA A 176 7.45 12.74 -8.20
C ALA A 176 7.89 11.67 -9.21
N GLY A 177 7.04 10.68 -9.50
CA GLY A 177 7.40 9.54 -10.35
C GLY A 177 6.60 9.45 -11.65
N ARG A 178 5.28 9.32 -11.53
CA ARG A 178 4.39 8.95 -12.66
C ARG A 178 4.21 10.11 -13.63
N TYR A 179 3.85 11.29 -13.13
CA TYR A 179 3.67 12.47 -13.96
C TYR A 179 4.95 12.87 -14.72
N PRO A 180 6.15 12.93 -14.11
CA PRO A 180 7.39 13.16 -14.82
C PRO A 180 7.69 12.14 -15.93
N ARG A 181 7.39 10.86 -15.68
CA ARG A 181 7.52 9.81 -16.68
C ARG A 181 6.58 10.03 -17.87
N LEU A 182 5.33 10.40 -17.62
CA LEU A 182 4.36 10.73 -18.67
C LEU A 182 4.79 11.96 -19.49
N LYS A 183 5.28 13.03 -18.84
CA LYS A 183 5.83 14.21 -19.54
C LYS A 183 7.06 13.87 -20.37
N HIS A 184 7.91 12.95 -19.90
CA HIS A 184 9.02 12.45 -20.70
C HIS A 184 8.51 11.74 -21.97
N PHE A 185 7.53 10.84 -21.87
CA PHE A 185 7.00 10.16 -23.06
C PHE A 185 6.22 11.08 -24.00
N GLU A 186 5.52 12.09 -23.48
CA GLU A 186 4.90 13.12 -24.31
C GLU A 186 5.95 13.86 -25.13
N LYS A 187 7.02 14.32 -24.48
CA LYS A 187 8.12 15.05 -25.13
C LYS A 187 8.83 14.23 -26.21
N GLU A 188 9.01 12.94 -25.98
CA GLU A 188 9.60 12.01 -26.93
C GLU A 188 8.63 11.57 -28.05
N GLY A 189 7.37 12.05 -28.04
CA GLY A 189 6.36 11.67 -29.03
C GLY A 189 5.93 10.20 -28.93
N ARG A 190 6.07 9.60 -27.75
CA ARG A 190 5.82 8.18 -27.49
C ARG A 190 4.44 7.88 -26.92
N LEU A 191 3.63 8.92 -26.71
CA LEU A 191 2.22 8.80 -26.35
C LEU A 191 1.35 8.79 -27.60
N ASN A 192 0.34 7.93 -27.63
CA ASN A 192 -0.69 7.99 -28.67
C ASN A 192 -1.63 9.20 -28.44
N ALA A 193 -2.51 9.48 -29.41
CA ALA A 193 -3.37 10.67 -29.36
C ALA A 193 -4.30 10.69 -28.12
N ASP A 194 -4.84 9.53 -27.74
CA ASP A 194 -5.76 9.39 -26.60
C ASP A 194 -5.02 9.60 -25.28
N GLN A 195 -3.79 9.08 -25.16
CA GLN A 195 -2.93 9.27 -23.99
C GLN A 195 -2.52 10.74 -23.81
N VAL A 196 -2.21 11.43 -24.91
CA VAL A 196 -1.95 12.89 -24.87
C VAL A 196 -3.19 13.65 -24.42
N ALA A 197 -4.37 13.29 -24.94
CA ALA A 197 -5.62 13.93 -24.54
C ALA A 197 -5.92 13.69 -23.05
N SER A 198 -5.75 12.47 -22.56
CA SER A 198 -5.92 12.13 -21.13
C SER A 198 -4.94 12.89 -20.24
N LEU A 199 -3.67 12.98 -20.62
CA LEU A 199 -2.67 13.73 -19.87
C LEU A 199 -3.02 15.22 -19.77
N LYS A 200 -3.45 15.84 -20.88
CA LYS A 200 -3.90 17.25 -20.88
C LYS A 200 -5.15 17.46 -20.05
N GLU A 201 -6.06 16.50 -20.07
CA GLU A 201 -7.25 16.52 -19.22
C GLU A 201 -6.89 16.45 -17.73
N PHE A 202 -5.93 15.59 -17.37
CA PHE A 202 -5.38 15.57 -16.00
C PHE A 202 -4.78 16.92 -15.60
N GLU A 203 -3.95 17.52 -16.45
CA GLU A 203 -3.33 18.82 -16.19
C GLU A 203 -4.38 19.93 -16.01
N ARG A 204 -5.42 19.94 -16.86
CA ARG A 204 -6.56 20.85 -16.74
C ARG A 204 -7.28 20.69 -15.41
N ARG A 205 -7.62 19.45 -15.03
CA ARG A 205 -8.29 19.15 -13.75
C ARG A 205 -7.46 19.57 -12.54
N CYS A 206 -6.13 19.41 -12.59
CA CYS A 206 -5.25 19.90 -11.54
C CYS A 206 -5.25 21.43 -11.45
N GLY A 207 -5.31 22.12 -12.58
CA GLY A 207 -5.46 23.58 -12.64
C GLY A 207 -6.78 24.06 -12.01
N GLU A 208 -7.86 23.28 -12.16
CA GLU A 208 -9.16 23.58 -11.56
C GLU A 208 -9.21 23.24 -10.07
N ALA A 209 -8.42 22.27 -9.63
CA ALA A 209 -8.34 21.81 -8.25
C ALA A 209 -7.37 22.63 -7.37
N GLN A 210 -6.81 23.75 -7.85
CA GLN A 210 -5.77 24.49 -7.13
C GLN A 210 -6.19 24.90 -5.71
N GLU A 211 -7.42 25.39 -5.53
CA GLU A 211 -7.92 25.79 -4.22
C GLU A 211 -8.04 24.60 -3.25
N VAL A 212 -8.49 23.43 -3.76
CA VAL A 212 -8.56 22.19 -2.96
C VAL A 212 -7.15 21.72 -2.59
N LEU A 213 -6.21 21.74 -3.53
CA LEU A 213 -4.83 21.36 -3.26
C LEU A 213 -4.19 22.30 -2.23
N ASP A 214 -4.44 23.61 -2.31
CA ASP A 214 -3.95 24.57 -1.32
C ASP A 214 -4.62 24.37 0.06
N HIS A 215 -5.93 24.08 0.11
CA HIS A 215 -6.67 23.79 1.33
C HIS A 215 -6.08 22.58 2.08
N HIS A 216 -5.69 21.54 1.33
CA HIS A 216 -5.09 20.33 1.88
C HIS A 216 -3.57 20.37 1.96
N GLU A 217 -2.92 21.52 1.74
CA GLU A 217 -1.46 21.66 1.74
C GLU A 217 -0.74 20.66 0.80
N LEU A 218 -1.38 20.28 -0.30
CA LEU A 218 -0.88 19.31 -1.27
C LEU A 218 -0.09 19.99 -2.40
N PRO A 219 0.97 19.34 -2.93
CA PRO A 219 1.74 19.90 -4.03
C PRO A 219 0.89 20.16 -5.29
N LYS A 220 1.19 21.27 -5.97
CA LYS A 220 0.54 21.68 -7.22
C LYS A 220 1.44 21.40 -8.43
N LEU A 221 0.82 21.13 -9.58
CA LEU A 221 1.55 20.81 -10.82
C LEU A 221 2.49 21.91 -11.30
N ASP A 222 2.14 23.17 -11.09
CA ASP A 222 2.93 24.32 -11.49
C ASP A 222 4.25 24.43 -10.70
N ARG A 223 4.33 23.78 -9.53
CA ARG A 223 5.50 23.76 -8.65
C ARG A 223 6.19 22.41 -8.56
N VAL A 224 5.70 21.40 -9.27
CA VAL A 224 6.24 20.02 -9.15
C VAL A 224 7.73 19.91 -9.54
N TRP A 225 8.21 20.83 -10.38
CA TRP A 225 9.60 20.91 -10.83
C TRP A 225 10.47 21.83 -9.96
N GLU A 226 9.86 22.53 -9.01
CA GLU A 226 10.55 23.36 -8.06
C GLU A 226 10.80 22.55 -6.80
N PRO A 227 12.04 22.14 -6.49
CA PRO A 227 12.32 21.43 -5.26
C PRO A 227 11.89 22.31 -4.09
N GLU A 228 10.96 21.81 -3.29
CA GLU A 228 10.47 22.48 -2.11
C GLU A 228 11.67 22.75 -1.19
N ARG A 229 12.04 24.02 -1.00
CA ARG A 229 13.04 24.41 0.00
C ARG A 229 12.39 24.23 1.37
N ARG A 230 12.30 22.99 1.85
CA ARG A 230 11.92 22.73 3.24
C ARG A 230 12.94 23.44 4.12
N ARG A 231 12.51 24.53 4.75
CA ARG A 231 13.25 25.14 5.86
C ARG A 231 13.11 24.20 7.05
N HIS A 232 13.88 23.13 7.05
CA HIS A 232 14.00 22.29 8.24
C HIS A 232 14.71 23.14 9.31
N GLN A 233 14.01 23.52 10.37
CA GLN A 233 14.59 24.26 11.50
C GLN A 233 15.80 23.51 12.14
N ALA A 234 15.93 22.21 11.88
CA ALA A 234 17.02 21.36 12.37
C ALA A 234 18.39 21.58 11.70
N HIS A 235 18.51 22.46 10.69
CA HIS A 235 19.79 22.76 10.03
C HIS A 235 20.38 24.14 10.40
N HIS A 236 19.86 24.78 11.45
CA HIS A 236 20.34 26.09 11.93
C HIS A 236 20.90 26.08 13.37
N SER A 237 21.35 24.93 13.88
CA SER A 237 22.19 24.84 15.08
C SER A 237 23.63 24.53 14.72
#